data_AF-A0A439CP82-F1
#
_entry.id   AF-A0A439CP82-F1
#
_cell.length_a   1.000
_cell.length_b   1.000
_cell.length_c   1.000
_cell.angle_alpha   90.00
_cell.angle_beta   90.00
_cell.angle_gamma   90.00
#
_symmetry.space_group_name_H-M   'P 1'
#
loop_
_entity.id
_entity.type
_entity.pdbx_description
1 polymer ?
#
loop_
_entity_poly.entity_id
_entity_poly.type
_entity_poly.pdbx_seq_one_letter_code
_entity_poly.pdbx_strand_id
1 'polypeptide(L)' 'MPSAKIEEVLATKPVTFNIKTSGGSWKCQIHSNRAAYERTRSLSMTAPPPGISRTDSGLSTSSTSSAGSSGATSPI' A
#
# COMPACT_ATOMS: atom_id res chain seq x y z
N MET A 1 24.70 -16.92 2.98
CA MET A 1 23.80 -16.58 4.11
C MET A 1 22.37 -16.92 3.69
N PRO A 2 21.53 -17.51 4.56
CA PRO A 2 20.11 -17.62 4.26
C PRO A 2 19.53 -16.22 4.13
N SER A 3 19.00 -15.89 2.95
CA SER A 3 18.28 -14.63 2.75
C SER A 3 16.93 -14.76 3.45
N ALA A 4 16.74 -14.01 4.54
CA ALA A 4 15.45 -13.99 5.22
C ALA A 4 14.39 -13.42 4.29
N LYS A 5 13.23 -14.09 4.21
CA LYS A 5 12.10 -13.58 3.41
C LYS A 5 11.59 -12.30 4.06
N ILE A 6 11.42 -11.25 3.27
CA ILE A 6 10.98 -9.93 3.76
C ILE A 6 9.64 -9.99 4.51
N GLU A 7 8.77 -10.94 4.15
CA GLU A 7 7.48 -11.17 4.79
C GLU A 7 7.63 -11.57 6.27
N GLU A 8 8.58 -12.45 6.58
CA GLU A 8 8.84 -12.93 7.94
C GLU A 8 9.43 -11.81 8.81
N VAL A 9 10.32 -11.00 8.23
CA VAL A 9 10.94 -9.86 8.90
C VAL A 9 9.91 -8.79 9.23
N LEU A 10 9.04 -8.43 8.30
CA LEU A 10 8.03 -7.39 8.52
C LEU A 10 6.88 -7.85 9.43
N ALA A 11 6.60 -9.16 9.49
CA ALA A 11 5.63 -9.74 10.42
C ALA A 11 6.14 -9.73 11.88
N THR A 12 7.44 -10.00 12.08
CA THR A 12 8.06 -10.02 13.41
C THR A 12 8.45 -8.62 13.91
N LYS A 13 8.89 -7.74 12.99
CA LYS A 13 9.30 -6.38 13.30
C LYS A 13 8.68 -5.40 12.31
N PRO A 14 7.51 -4.83 12.64
CA PRO A 14 6.88 -3.80 11.82
C PRO A 14 7.80 -2.58 11.67
N VAL A 15 8.08 -2.21 10.42
CA VAL A 15 8.87 -1.01 10.13
C VAL A 15 7.91 0.17 9.97
N THR A 16 8.03 1.12 10.89
CA THR A 16 7.24 2.36 10.87
C THR A 16 8.16 3.58 10.86
N PHE A 17 7.72 4.63 10.20
CA PHE A 17 8.45 5.90 10.13
C PHE A 17 7.46 7.06 10.04
N ASN A 18 7.90 8.26 10.41
CA ASN A 18 7.06 9.45 10.34
C ASN A 18 7.53 10.34 9.20
N ILE A 19 6.61 10.73 8.34
CA ILE A 19 6.83 11.80 7.36
C ILE A 19 6.32 13.09 8.00
N LYS A 20 7.18 14.10 8.12
CA LYS A 20 6.81 15.44 8.59
C LYS A 20 6.96 16.41 7.42
N THR A 21 5.94 17.21 7.18
CA THR A 21 5.96 18.35 6.25
C THR A 21 5.44 19.60 6.96
N SER A 22 5.53 20.76 6.31
CA SER A 22 4.89 21.98 6.82
C SER A 22 3.38 21.83 7.01
N GLY A 23 2.73 20.97 6.21
CA GLY A 23 1.28 20.73 6.26
C GLY A 23 0.83 19.63 7.22
N GLY A 24 1.75 18.98 7.95
CA GLY A 24 1.38 17.95 8.93
C GLY A 24 2.38 16.82 9.09
N SER A 25 2.00 15.82 9.89
CA SER A 25 2.80 14.64 10.17
C SER A 25 1.99 13.36 9.96
N TRP A 26 2.56 12.39 9.25
CA TRP A 26 1.95 11.09 8.97
C TRP A 26 2.81 9.97 9.49
N LYS A 27 2.18 9.05 10.21
CA LYS A 27 2.80 7.78 10.59
C LYS A 27 2.61 6.78 9.45
N CYS A 28 3.71 6.31 8.89
CA CYS A 28 3.76 5.39 7.77
C CYS A 28 4.25 4.01 8.24
N GLN A 29 3.71 2.95 7.65
CA GLN A 29 4.11 1.56 7.90
C GLN A 29 4.39 0.84 6.59
N ILE A 30 5.53 0.14 6.53
CA ILE A 30 5.91 -0.67 5.36
C ILE A 30 5.21 -2.02 5.42
N HIS A 31 4.71 -2.48 4.29
CA HIS A 31 4.08 -3.78 4.11
C HIS A 31 4.78 -4.53 2.98
N SER A 32 4.90 -5.87 3.10
CA SER A 32 5.54 -6.69 2.08
C SER A 32 4.75 -6.76 0.78
N ASN A 33 3.42 -6.73 0.87
CA ASN A 33 2.52 -6.82 -0.27
C ASN A 33 1.17 -6.12 -0.01
N ARG A 34 0.32 -6.08 -1.04
CA ARG A 34 -1.03 -5.47 -1.00
C ARG A 34 -1.94 -6.16 0.02
N ALA A 35 -1.94 -7.48 0.09
CA ALA A 35 -2.81 -8.24 0.99
C ALA A 35 -2.50 -7.96 2.47
N ALA A 36 -1.22 -7.81 2.81
CA ALA A 36 -0.77 -7.42 4.14
C ALA A 36 -1.24 -6.00 4.51
N TYR A 37 -1.19 -5.08 3.55
CA TYR A 37 -1.71 -3.73 3.73
C TYR A 37 -3.23 -3.70 3.93
N GLU A 38 -4.03 -4.40 3.15
CA GLU A 38 -5.50 -4.34 3.30
C GLU A 38 -5.97 -4.94 4.64
N ARG A 39 -5.29 -5.98 5.14
CA ARG A 39 -5.55 -6.54 6.48
C ARG A 39 -5.35 -5.52 7.59
N THR A 40 -4.27 -4.74 7.56
CA THR A 40 -3.97 -3.71 8.57
C THR A 40 -4.81 -2.46 8.38
N ARG A 41 -5.07 -2.07 7.12
CA ARG A 41 -5.91 -0.94 6.77
C ARG A 41 -7.33 -1.11 7.28
N SER A 42 -7.91 -2.29 7.12
CA SER A 42 -9.27 -2.60 7.58
C SER A 42 -9.42 -2.42 9.10
N LEU A 43 -8.36 -2.68 9.86
CA LEU A 43 -8.29 -2.43 11.31
C LEU A 43 -8.15 -0.94 11.66
N SER A 44 -7.56 -0.13 10.77
CA SER A 44 -7.34 1.31 10.99
C SER A 44 -8.51 2.22 10.56
N MET A 45 -9.53 1.67 9.86
CA MET A 45 -10.63 2.45 9.27
C MET A 45 -11.67 2.97 10.28
N THR A 46 -11.44 2.84 11.58
CA THR A 46 -12.28 3.46 12.62
C THR A 46 -12.20 4.99 12.59
N ALA A 47 -11.21 5.59 11.90
CA ALA A 47 -11.12 7.03 11.67
C ALA A 47 -10.72 7.32 10.21
N PRO A 48 -11.36 8.31 9.54
CA PRO A 48 -10.94 8.72 8.21
C PRO A 48 -9.49 9.22 8.26
N PRO A 49 -8.62 8.79 7.33
CA PRO A 49 -7.25 9.27 7.28
C PRO A 49 -7.27 10.80 7.09
N PRO A 50 -6.45 11.57 7.82
CA PRO A 50 -6.38 13.01 7.64
C PRO A 50 -6.05 13.30 6.17
N GLY A 51 -7.00 13.93 5.48
CA GLY A 51 -6.90 14.24 4.06
C GLY A 51 -5.71 15.15 3.81
N ILE A 52 -4.86 14.77 2.86
CA ILE A 52 -3.88 15.68 2.30
C ILE A 52 -4.60 16.62 1.33
N SER A 53 -4.60 17.93 1.60
CA SER A 53 -4.90 18.92 0.58
C SER A 53 -3.74 18.92 -0.42
N ARG A 54 -3.76 17.99 -1.37
CA ARG A 54 -2.83 17.98 -2.51
C ARG A 54 -3.13 19.20 -3.38
N THR A 55 -2.20 20.16 -3.43
CA THR A 55 -2.26 21.31 -4.35
C THR A 55 -1.80 20.94 -5.76
N ASP A 56 -1.33 19.71 -6.00
CA ASP A 56 -0.75 19.24 -7.26
C ASP A 56 -1.69 18.43 -8.16
N SER A 57 -3.02 18.53 -7.96
CA SER A 57 -4.07 17.79 -8.69
C SER A 57 -4.07 17.88 -10.24
N GLY A 58 -3.07 18.51 -10.86
CA GLY A 58 -2.88 18.59 -12.31
C GLY A 58 -1.92 17.56 -12.91
N LEU A 59 -1.16 16.78 -12.13
CA LEU A 59 -0.26 15.76 -12.67
C LEU A 59 -0.92 14.37 -12.70
N SER A 60 -1.84 14.21 -13.66
CA SER A 60 -2.50 12.96 -13.97
C SER A 60 -1.48 11.85 -14.28
N THR A 61 -1.27 10.92 -13.34
CA THR A 61 -0.80 9.59 -13.72
C THR A 61 -1.98 8.87 -14.37
N SER A 62 -1.97 8.78 -15.70
CA SER A 62 -2.87 7.92 -16.45
C SER A 62 -2.83 6.51 -15.85
N SER A 63 -3.84 6.16 -15.07
CA SER A 63 -4.08 4.79 -14.66
C SER A 63 -4.50 4.02 -15.91
N THR A 64 -3.55 3.40 -16.60
CA THR A 64 -3.89 2.32 -17.53
C THR A 64 -4.46 1.20 -16.68
N SER A 65 -5.78 1.07 -16.68
CA SER A 65 -6.46 -0.12 -16.19
C SER A 65 -5.97 -1.30 -17.02
N SER A 66 -5.10 -2.13 -16.46
CA SER A 66 -4.80 -3.44 -17.03
C SER A 66 -6.06 -4.30 -16.89
N ALA A 67 -6.84 -4.40 -17.97
CA ALA A 67 -7.86 -5.43 -18.09
C ALA A 67 -7.17 -6.79 -17.91
N GLY A 68 -7.60 -7.55 -16.91
CA GLY A 68 -7.15 -8.92 -16.73
C GLY A 68 -7.45 -9.70 -18.00
N SER A 69 -6.41 -10.22 -18.63
CA SER A 69 -6.53 -11.16 -19.74
C SER A 69 -7.12 -12.46 -19.18
N SER A 70 -8.40 -12.73 -19.46
CA SER A 70 -9.00 -14.03 -19.24
C SER A 70 -8.34 -15.01 -20.20
N GLY A 71 -7.47 -15.86 -19.65
CA GLY A 71 -6.84 -16.96 -20.36
C GLY A 71 -7.90 -17.90 -20.95
N ALA A 72 -7.68 -18.28 -22.21
CA ALA A 72 -8.49 -19.23 -22.95
C ALA A 72 -8.44 -20.63 -22.32
N THR A 73 -9.59 -21.24 -22.11
CA THR A 73 -9.73 -22.70 -22.02
C THR A 73 -11.00 -23.11 -22.76
N SER A 74 -10.88 -23.55 -24.00
CA SER A 74 -11.91 -24.32 -24.70
C SER A 74 -11.70 -25.80 -24.33
N PRO A 75 -12.66 -26.49 -23.70
CA PRO A 75 -12.68 -27.94 -23.72
C PRO A 75 -13.33 -28.46 -25.02
N ILE A 76 -12.86 -29.64 -25.38
CA ILE A 76 -13.06 -30.47 -26.59
C ILE A 76 -14.53 -30.62 -27.00
#